data_AF-A0A1E7FDD4-F1
#
_entry.id   AF-A0A1E7FDD4-F1
#
_cell.length_a   1.000
_cell.length_b   1.000
_cell.length_c   1.000
_cell.angle_alpha   90.00
_cell.angle_beta   90.00
_cell.angle_gamma   90.00
#
_symmetry.space_group_name_H-M   'P 1'
#
loop_
_entity.id
_entity.type
_entity.pdbx_description
1 polymer ?
#
loop_
_entity_poly.entity_id
_entity_poly.type
_entity_poly.pdbx_seq_one_letter_code
_entity_poly.pdbx_strand_id
1 'polypeptide(L)'
;MEELAELIQNGKAKRIIVLCGAGISTGAGIPDFRSPGTGLYDNLSKYNLPYPEAIFDVNYYRKRPDAFVTLAKELWPGITFKPTMTHHFLKVLADKGLLLRIYTQNIDGLEFLAGIPDDKLVECHGHFRSACCIDCNKASDIECVKDTITKEGKTPTCTYCIGNVKPDIVFFGEDLPDRFHKLLKKDIPQADLLLVMGTSLQVAPVSMIPDMVRCNRVLFNRDKVMKIRSGDIFVPGDCDSNVEELSSLLGWTLLQTGTETEVSSHNDKEKELNEEELSNLLGSCEINDEQTNHTDKEDNDEDEDEDDDDEQASKDDDTNECRQQ
;
A
#
# COMPACT_ATOMS: atom_id res chain seq x y z
N MET A 1 27.16 -13.74 7.50
CA MET A 1 26.11 -14.66 7.03
C MET A 1 26.06 -15.93 7.89
N GLU A 2 27.19 -16.61 8.08
CA GLU A 2 27.29 -17.86 8.86
C GLU A 2 26.68 -17.77 10.27
N GLU A 3 26.99 -16.72 11.04
CA GLU A 3 26.41 -16.52 12.38
C GLU A 3 24.87 -16.49 12.37
N LEU A 4 24.25 -15.87 11.36
CA LEU A 4 22.80 -15.89 11.20
C LEU A 4 22.29 -17.30 10.88
N ALA A 5 22.96 -18.01 9.97
CA ALA A 5 22.60 -19.39 9.65
C ALA A 5 22.64 -20.28 10.92
N GLU A 6 23.67 -20.12 11.76
CA GLU A 6 23.80 -20.82 13.04
C GLU A 6 22.67 -20.46 14.03
N LEU A 7 22.26 -19.19 14.11
CA LEU A 7 21.14 -18.77 14.97
C LEU A 7 19.83 -19.47 14.58
N ILE A 8 19.60 -19.63 13.27
CA ILE A 8 18.42 -20.31 12.73
C ILE A 8 18.53 -21.82 12.97
N GLN A 9 19.66 -22.45 12.58
CA GLN A 9 19.86 -23.90 12.68
C GLN A 9 19.82 -24.41 14.12
N ASN A 10 20.40 -23.67 15.06
CA ASN A 10 20.40 -24.04 16.48
C ASN A 10 19.08 -23.72 17.19
N GLY A 11 18.06 -23.25 16.47
CA GLY A 11 16.73 -22.96 17.00
C GLY A 11 16.69 -21.79 17.99
N LYS A 12 17.66 -20.87 17.91
CA LYS A 12 17.65 -19.61 18.69
C LYS A 12 16.75 -18.56 18.04
N ALA A 13 16.50 -18.65 16.74
CA ALA A 13 15.53 -17.85 16.01
C ALA A 13 14.30 -18.71 15.63
N LYS A 14 13.16 -18.47 16.29
CA LYS A 14 11.90 -19.23 16.10
C LYS A 14 10.68 -18.33 15.94
N ARG A 15 10.81 -17.05 16.30
CA ARG A 15 9.77 -16.01 16.24
C ARG A 15 10.40 -14.79 15.59
N ILE A 16 10.67 -14.93 14.30
CA ILE A 16 11.34 -13.93 13.49
C ILE A 16 10.34 -12.86 13.09
N ILE A 17 10.61 -11.61 13.44
CA ILE A 17 9.95 -10.46 12.82
C ILE A 17 10.77 -10.05 11.61
N VAL A 18 10.09 -9.75 10.50
CA VAL A 18 10.69 -9.12 9.33
C VAL A 18 10.11 -7.73 9.18
N LEU A 19 10.97 -6.74 9.02
CA LEU A 19 10.63 -5.39 8.63
C LEU A 19 11.25 -5.14 7.26
N CYS A 20 10.41 -4.86 6.26
CA CYS A 20 10.87 -4.70 4.88
C CYS A 20 10.34 -3.43 4.22
N GLY A 21 11.06 -2.97 3.21
CA GLY A 21 10.68 -1.84 2.38
C GLY A 21 11.06 -2.06 0.92
N ALA A 22 11.07 -0.98 0.13
CA ALA A 22 11.08 -1.07 -1.34
C ALA A 22 12.31 -1.80 -1.92
N GLY A 23 13.42 -1.85 -1.20
CA GLY A 23 14.64 -2.55 -1.61
C GLY A 23 14.49 -4.07 -1.75
N ILE A 24 13.44 -4.69 -1.20
CA ILE A 24 13.15 -6.11 -1.48
C ILE A 24 12.42 -6.32 -2.81
N SER A 25 11.85 -5.25 -3.38
CA SER A 25 11.05 -5.27 -4.62
C SER A 25 11.80 -4.73 -5.84
N THR A 26 13.01 -4.16 -5.67
CA THR A 26 13.77 -3.58 -6.79
C THR A 26 14.15 -4.61 -7.85
N GLY A 27 14.40 -5.87 -7.45
CA GLY A 27 14.66 -6.98 -8.37
C GLY A 27 13.46 -7.35 -9.25
N ALA A 28 12.24 -6.99 -8.85
CA ALA A 28 11.03 -7.17 -9.63
C ALA A 28 10.83 -6.08 -10.70
N GLY A 29 11.71 -5.06 -10.75
CA GLY A 29 11.55 -3.90 -11.64
C GLY A 29 10.67 -2.79 -11.07
N ILE A 30 10.28 -2.89 -9.80
CA ILE A 30 9.58 -1.81 -9.09
C ILE A 30 10.64 -0.84 -8.56
N PRO A 31 10.66 0.43 -9.01
CA PRO A 31 11.61 1.40 -8.49
C PRO A 31 11.34 1.65 -7.01
N ASP A 32 12.39 1.87 -6.23
CA ASP A 32 12.20 2.40 -4.89
C ASP A 32 11.78 3.88 -4.97
N PHE A 33 11.48 4.49 -3.82
CA PHE A 33 11.05 5.88 -3.82
C PHE A 33 12.22 6.87 -3.98
N ARG A 34 13.41 6.53 -3.46
CA ARG A 34 14.42 7.53 -3.05
C ARG A 34 15.81 7.35 -3.69
N SER A 35 16.06 6.27 -4.43
CA SER A 35 17.37 6.06 -5.05
C SER A 35 17.64 7.13 -6.11
N PRO A 36 18.80 7.80 -6.08
CA PRO A 36 19.14 8.78 -7.10
C PRO A 36 19.19 8.17 -8.50
N GLY A 37 18.57 8.83 -9.48
CA GLY A 37 18.52 8.46 -10.89
C GLY A 37 17.49 7.38 -11.27
N THR A 38 17.08 6.53 -10.33
CA THR A 38 16.14 5.41 -10.60
C THR A 38 14.89 5.43 -9.73
N GLY A 39 14.91 6.18 -8.62
CA GLY A 39 13.82 6.26 -7.67
C GLY A 39 12.63 7.03 -8.25
N LEU A 40 11.45 6.74 -7.71
CA LEU A 40 10.20 7.34 -8.14
C LEU A 40 10.27 8.88 -8.11
N TYR A 41 10.79 9.45 -7.02
CA TYR A 41 10.84 10.89 -6.79
C TYR A 41 11.65 11.68 -7.80
N ASP A 42 12.74 11.11 -8.34
CA ASP A 42 13.54 11.77 -9.36
C ASP A 42 12.79 11.88 -10.70
N ASN A 43 11.83 10.99 -10.94
CA ASN A 43 10.98 10.98 -12.13
C ASN A 43 9.70 11.81 -11.99
N LEU A 44 9.45 12.44 -10.82
CA LEU A 44 8.23 13.23 -10.56
C LEU A 44 8.32 14.70 -10.95
N SER A 45 9.43 15.16 -11.52
CA SER A 45 9.59 16.56 -11.96
C SER A 45 8.49 17.04 -12.93
N LYS A 46 7.87 16.12 -13.69
CA LYS A 46 6.71 16.38 -14.56
C LYS A 46 5.45 16.87 -13.83
N TYR A 47 5.31 16.64 -12.53
CA TYR A 47 4.10 16.93 -11.76
C TYR A 47 4.10 18.29 -11.05
N ASN A 48 5.19 19.07 -11.15
CA ASN A 48 5.34 20.38 -10.49
C ASN A 48 4.95 20.35 -9.00
N LEU A 49 5.42 19.32 -8.28
CA LEU A 49 5.14 19.12 -6.87
C LEU A 49 5.92 20.14 -6.02
N PRO A 50 5.37 20.61 -4.89
CA PRO A 50 6.10 21.48 -3.97
C PRO A 50 7.29 20.77 -3.30
N TYR A 51 7.18 19.45 -3.14
CA TYR A 51 8.21 18.53 -2.67
C TYR A 51 7.81 17.10 -3.10
N PRO A 52 8.75 16.15 -3.24
CA PRO A 52 8.46 14.84 -3.84
C PRO A 52 7.38 14.02 -3.11
N GLU A 53 7.35 14.08 -1.78
CA GLU A 53 6.40 13.35 -0.94
C GLU A 53 4.96 13.87 -1.06
N ALA A 54 4.75 15.07 -1.62
CA ALA A 54 3.42 15.70 -1.68
C ALA A 54 2.40 14.85 -2.45
N ILE A 55 2.84 14.05 -3.43
CA ILE A 55 1.95 13.16 -4.19
C ILE A 55 1.29 12.08 -3.31
N PHE A 56 1.89 11.78 -2.16
CA PHE A 56 1.38 10.84 -1.15
C PHE A 56 0.90 11.56 0.11
N ASP A 57 0.58 12.85 0.06
CA ASP A 57 -0.01 13.61 1.18
C ASP A 57 -1.53 13.71 1.03
N VAL A 58 -2.29 13.37 2.08
CA VAL A 58 -3.76 13.33 2.01
C VAL A 58 -4.40 14.70 1.75
N ASN A 59 -3.80 15.77 2.27
CA ASN A 59 -4.29 17.13 2.06
C ASN A 59 -3.93 17.63 0.66
N TYR A 60 -2.78 17.23 0.14
CA TYR A 60 -2.43 17.49 -1.25
C TYR A 60 -3.39 16.76 -2.19
N TYR A 61 -3.64 15.46 -1.95
CA TYR A 61 -4.57 14.65 -2.74
C TYR A 61 -6.01 15.18 -2.72
N ARG A 62 -6.48 15.70 -1.57
CA ARG A 62 -7.79 16.36 -1.49
C ARG A 62 -7.92 17.55 -2.45
N LYS A 63 -6.84 18.32 -2.66
CA LYS A 63 -6.83 19.52 -3.50
C LYS A 63 -6.42 19.27 -4.97
N ARG A 64 -5.51 18.32 -5.18
CA ARG A 64 -4.83 18.02 -6.45
C ARG A 64 -4.69 16.48 -6.62
N PRO A 65 -5.81 15.75 -6.78
CA PRO A 65 -5.78 14.29 -6.91
C PRO A 65 -5.19 13.82 -8.25
N ASP A 66 -5.14 14.71 -9.25
CA ASP A 66 -4.67 14.47 -10.62
C ASP A 66 -3.24 13.91 -10.68
N ALA A 67 -2.35 14.42 -9.84
CA ALA A 67 -0.96 13.97 -9.79
C ALA A 67 -0.86 12.49 -9.39
N PHE A 68 -1.55 12.11 -8.29
CA PHE A 68 -1.58 10.72 -7.84
C PHE A 68 -2.29 9.81 -8.85
N VAL A 69 -3.42 10.23 -9.43
CA VAL A 69 -4.13 9.42 -10.43
C VAL A 69 -3.25 9.11 -11.64
N THR A 70 -2.52 10.11 -12.14
CA THR A 70 -1.59 9.93 -13.25
C THR A 70 -0.49 8.92 -12.90
N LEU A 71 0.04 9.01 -11.69
CA LEU A 71 1.05 8.07 -11.21
C LEU A 71 0.49 6.66 -11.01
N ALA A 72 -0.65 6.54 -10.34
CA ALA A 72 -1.30 5.27 -10.04
C ALA A 72 -1.73 4.52 -11.31
N LYS A 73 -2.08 5.25 -12.38
CA LYS A 73 -2.33 4.68 -13.70
C LYS A 73 -1.11 3.97 -14.28
N GLU A 74 0.10 4.50 -14.06
CA GLU A 74 1.36 3.90 -14.54
C GLU A 74 1.82 2.73 -13.65
N LEU A 75 1.46 2.74 -12.35
CA LEU A 75 2.05 1.85 -11.33
C LEU A 75 1.07 0.86 -10.69
N TRP A 76 -0.15 0.72 -11.19
CA TRP A 76 -1.15 -0.16 -10.55
C TRP A 76 -0.63 -1.61 -10.38
N PRO A 77 -0.56 -2.16 -9.15
CA PRO A 77 0.03 -3.47 -8.91
C PRO A 77 -0.71 -4.65 -9.55
N GLY A 78 0.02 -5.74 -9.84
CA GLY A 78 -0.56 -7.02 -10.29
C GLY A 78 -0.74 -7.19 -11.80
N ILE A 79 -0.40 -6.19 -12.61
CA ILE A 79 -0.42 -6.34 -14.07
C ILE A 79 0.90 -6.92 -14.60
N THR A 80 2.03 -6.69 -13.91
CA THR A 80 3.36 -6.90 -14.53
C THR A 80 4.41 -7.56 -13.62
N PHE A 81 4.36 -7.34 -12.31
CA PHE A 81 5.47 -7.67 -11.41
C PHE A 81 5.29 -9.00 -10.69
N LYS A 82 6.39 -9.75 -10.52
CA LYS A 82 6.43 -11.02 -9.80
C LYS A 82 7.22 -10.87 -8.49
N PRO A 83 6.91 -11.66 -7.44
CA PRO A 83 7.71 -11.66 -6.23
C PRO A 83 9.19 -11.99 -6.49
N THR A 84 10.08 -11.35 -5.73
CA THR A 84 11.53 -11.57 -5.82
C THR A 84 11.97 -12.80 -4.99
N MET A 85 13.25 -13.17 -5.10
CA MET A 85 13.82 -14.24 -4.27
C MET A 85 13.70 -13.93 -2.77
N THR A 86 13.81 -12.66 -2.40
CA THR A 86 13.56 -12.21 -1.03
C THR A 86 12.14 -12.55 -0.58
N HIS A 87 11.12 -12.29 -1.39
CA HIS A 87 9.73 -12.63 -1.04
C HIS A 87 9.53 -14.15 -0.87
N HIS A 88 10.13 -14.96 -1.74
CA HIS A 88 10.10 -16.42 -1.62
C HIS A 88 10.82 -16.92 -0.37
N PHE A 89 11.93 -16.28 0.03
CA PHE A 89 12.58 -16.55 1.32
C PHE A 89 11.65 -16.27 2.50
N LEU A 90 10.90 -15.16 2.48
CA LEU A 90 9.91 -14.85 3.52
C LEU A 90 8.79 -15.89 3.58
N LYS A 91 8.34 -16.40 2.43
CA LYS A 91 7.39 -17.52 2.37
C LYS A 91 7.96 -18.79 2.99
N VAL A 92 9.21 -19.13 2.69
CA VAL A 92 9.89 -20.31 3.28
C VAL A 92 10.05 -20.16 4.80
N LEU A 93 10.31 -18.95 5.33
CA LEU A 93 10.29 -18.69 6.77
C LEU A 93 8.91 -18.98 7.38
N ALA A 94 7.83 -18.62 6.69
CA ALA A 94 6.46 -18.91 7.11
C ALA A 94 6.20 -20.43 7.14
N ASP A 95 6.55 -21.13 6.05
CA ASP A 95 6.32 -22.57 5.90
C ASP A 95 7.09 -23.42 6.92
N LYS A 96 8.28 -22.94 7.32
CA LYS A 96 9.09 -23.58 8.37
C LYS A 96 8.63 -23.22 9.78
N GLY A 97 7.59 -22.40 9.93
CA GLY A 97 7.06 -21.98 11.23
C GLY A 97 7.99 -21.05 12.02
N LEU A 98 8.94 -20.40 11.34
CA LEU A 98 9.91 -19.48 11.97
C LEU A 98 9.42 -18.04 11.97
N LEU A 99 8.55 -17.68 11.03
CA LEU A 99 8.03 -16.32 10.86
C LEU A 99 6.96 -16.01 11.93
N LEU A 100 7.23 -14.99 12.74
CA LEU A 100 6.23 -14.40 13.64
C LEU A 100 5.34 -13.42 12.88
N ARG A 101 5.95 -12.44 12.19
CA ARG A 101 5.25 -11.39 11.45
C ARG A 101 6.15 -10.71 10.41
N ILE A 102 5.54 -10.20 9.35
CA ILE A 102 6.12 -9.25 8.41
C ILE A 102 5.44 -7.90 8.60
N TYR A 103 6.24 -6.87 8.79
CA TYR A 103 5.86 -5.46 8.75
C TYR A 103 6.45 -4.86 7.48
N THR A 104 5.64 -4.83 6.41
CA THR A 104 6.09 -4.26 5.13
C THR A 104 5.68 -2.81 5.01
N GLN A 105 6.59 -1.99 4.51
CA GLN A 105 6.34 -0.61 4.10
C GLN A 105 5.87 -0.52 2.65
N ASN A 106 5.91 -1.64 1.91
CA ASN A 106 5.54 -1.70 0.52
C ASN A 106 4.02 -1.74 0.36
N ILE A 107 3.58 -1.29 -0.81
CA ILE A 107 2.18 -1.28 -1.24
C ILE A 107 1.98 -2.09 -2.54
N ASP A 108 3.04 -2.75 -3.02
CA ASP A 108 3.07 -3.50 -4.27
C ASP A 108 2.35 -4.87 -4.18
N GLY A 109 2.13 -5.38 -2.96
CA GLY A 109 1.43 -6.64 -2.71
C GLY A 109 2.23 -7.89 -3.09
N LEU A 110 3.54 -7.80 -3.34
CA LEU A 110 4.36 -8.94 -3.72
C LEU A 110 4.48 -9.98 -2.59
N GLU A 111 4.36 -9.57 -1.32
CA GLU A 111 4.28 -10.49 -0.19
C GLU A 111 3.04 -11.37 -0.25
N PHE A 112 1.89 -10.77 -0.56
CA PHE A 112 0.63 -11.48 -0.74
C PHE A 112 0.71 -12.44 -1.94
N LEU A 113 1.26 -11.98 -3.07
CA LEU A 113 1.45 -12.81 -4.27
C LEU A 113 2.45 -13.96 -4.05
N ALA A 114 3.44 -13.81 -3.17
CA ALA A 114 4.34 -14.89 -2.76
C ALA A 114 3.65 -15.95 -1.88
N GLY A 115 2.37 -15.76 -1.55
CA GLY A 115 1.57 -16.68 -0.75
C GLY A 115 1.85 -16.57 0.75
N ILE A 116 2.40 -15.46 1.23
CA ILE A 116 2.56 -15.24 2.67
C ILE A 116 1.16 -15.24 3.32
N PRO A 117 0.93 -16.01 4.40
CA PRO A 117 -0.35 -16.04 5.06
C PRO A 117 -0.78 -14.66 5.57
N ASP A 118 -2.05 -14.29 5.37
CA ASP A 118 -2.62 -13.00 5.80
C ASP A 118 -2.40 -12.74 7.30
N ASP A 119 -2.47 -13.80 8.12
CA ASP A 119 -2.22 -13.66 9.55
C ASP A 119 -0.78 -13.20 9.81
N LYS A 120 0.21 -13.55 8.98
CA LYS A 120 1.61 -13.13 9.13
C LYS A 120 1.92 -11.76 8.55
N LEU A 121 1.06 -11.21 7.70
CA LEU A 121 1.31 -9.96 6.98
C LEU A 121 0.69 -8.75 7.69
N VAL A 122 1.48 -7.68 7.80
CA VAL A 122 1.07 -6.33 8.19
C VAL A 122 1.61 -5.37 7.13
N GLU A 123 0.73 -4.96 6.23
CA GLU A 123 1.00 -3.88 5.27
C GLU A 123 0.85 -2.54 5.98
N CYS A 124 1.97 -2.03 6.48
CA CYS A 124 2.00 -0.86 7.34
C CYS A 124 1.49 0.38 6.60
N HIS A 125 1.72 0.45 5.29
CA HIS A 125 1.26 1.55 4.44
C HIS A 125 0.10 1.14 3.53
N GLY A 126 -0.60 0.05 3.87
CA GLY A 126 -1.79 -0.38 3.14
C GLY A 126 -1.49 -1.00 1.77
N HIS A 127 -2.48 -1.01 0.89
CA HIS A 127 -2.45 -1.80 -0.35
C HIS A 127 -3.48 -1.34 -1.39
N PHE A 128 -3.33 -1.84 -2.63
CA PHE A 128 -4.25 -1.54 -3.74
C PHE A 128 -5.47 -2.47 -3.85
N ARG A 129 -5.68 -3.42 -2.91
CA ARG A 129 -6.76 -4.43 -3.02
C ARG A 129 -8.13 -3.97 -2.52
N SER A 130 -8.22 -2.81 -1.88
CA SER A 130 -9.47 -2.16 -1.47
C SER A 130 -9.30 -0.65 -1.54
N ALA A 131 -10.41 0.08 -1.44
CA ALA A 131 -10.43 1.53 -1.57
C ALA A 131 -11.51 2.16 -0.69
N CYS A 132 -11.23 3.35 -0.18
CA CYS A 132 -12.13 4.12 0.68
C CYS A 132 -12.15 5.60 0.29
N CYS A 133 -13.27 6.26 0.61
CA CYS A 133 -13.34 7.72 0.55
C CYS A 133 -12.49 8.35 1.65
N ILE A 134 -11.71 9.38 1.30
CA ILE A 134 -10.82 10.07 2.25
C ILE A 134 -11.55 10.95 3.28
N ASP A 135 -12.83 11.26 3.04
CA ASP A 135 -13.61 12.17 3.90
C ASP A 135 -14.58 11.41 4.82
N CYS A 136 -15.26 10.37 4.32
CA CYS A 136 -16.25 9.62 5.09
C CYS A 136 -15.84 8.16 5.42
N ASN A 137 -14.66 7.71 4.98
CA ASN A 137 -14.16 6.34 5.15
C ASN A 137 -15.09 5.23 4.62
N LYS A 138 -16.06 5.57 3.77
CA LYS A 138 -16.93 4.58 3.14
C LYS A 138 -16.14 3.81 2.09
N ALA A 139 -16.18 2.48 2.20
CA ALA A 139 -15.59 1.58 1.21
C ALA A 139 -16.22 1.81 -0.18
N SER A 140 -15.38 1.69 -1.20
CA SER A 140 -15.75 1.76 -2.61
C SER A 140 -15.32 0.48 -3.31
N ASP A 141 -16.02 0.13 -4.39
CA ASP A 141 -15.68 -1.04 -5.19
C ASP A 141 -14.30 -0.85 -5.86
N ILE A 142 -13.38 -1.79 -5.61
CA ILE A 142 -11.99 -1.62 -6.04
C ILE A 142 -11.82 -1.73 -7.55
N GLU A 143 -12.62 -2.55 -8.24
CA GLU A 143 -12.53 -2.67 -9.70
C GLU A 143 -13.05 -1.41 -10.37
N CYS A 144 -14.12 -0.80 -9.85
CA CYS A 144 -14.58 0.52 -10.30
C CYS A 144 -13.52 1.60 -10.09
N VAL A 145 -12.89 1.65 -8.92
CA VAL A 145 -11.80 2.58 -8.61
C VAL A 145 -10.62 2.39 -9.56
N LYS A 146 -10.20 1.13 -9.76
CA LYS A 146 -9.13 0.75 -10.67
C LYS A 146 -9.43 1.15 -12.11
N ASP A 147 -10.62 0.88 -12.62
CA ASP A 147 -11.01 1.24 -13.98
C ASP A 147 -11.06 2.76 -14.17
N THR A 148 -11.60 3.49 -13.18
CA THR A 148 -11.62 4.96 -13.18
C THR A 148 -10.21 5.55 -13.27
N ILE A 149 -9.25 4.99 -12.52
CA ILE A 149 -7.86 5.46 -12.53
C ILE A 149 -7.13 5.01 -13.80
N THR A 150 -7.16 3.71 -14.10
CA THR A 150 -6.27 3.11 -15.12
C THR A 150 -6.80 3.29 -16.54
N LYS A 151 -8.11 3.12 -16.77
CA LYS A 151 -8.73 3.24 -18.09
C LYS A 151 -9.11 4.69 -18.37
N GLU A 152 -9.82 5.34 -17.46
CA GLU A 152 -10.31 6.70 -17.68
C GLU A 152 -9.29 7.80 -17.35
N GLY A 153 -8.34 7.53 -16.46
CA GLY A 153 -7.39 8.56 -15.99
C GLY A 153 -8.06 9.64 -15.14
N LYS A 154 -9.14 9.31 -14.43
CA LYS A 154 -9.92 10.24 -13.61
C LYS A 154 -9.76 9.95 -12.11
N THR A 155 -10.14 10.93 -11.30
CA THR A 155 -10.23 10.77 -9.85
C THR A 155 -11.53 10.06 -9.50
N PRO A 156 -11.49 8.93 -8.78
CA PRO A 156 -12.69 8.26 -8.28
C PRO A 156 -13.40 9.13 -7.24
N THR A 157 -14.73 9.15 -7.29
CA THR A 157 -15.57 9.99 -6.43
C THR A 157 -16.50 9.14 -5.59
N CYS A 158 -16.66 9.50 -4.32
CA CYS A 158 -17.54 8.81 -3.39
C CYS A 158 -19.01 9.02 -3.76
N THR A 159 -19.77 7.94 -3.84
CA THR A 159 -21.21 7.97 -4.13
C THR A 159 -22.08 8.52 -2.99
N TYR A 160 -21.52 8.69 -1.79
CA TYR A 160 -22.25 9.14 -0.60
C TYR A 160 -22.02 10.61 -0.26
N CYS A 161 -20.76 11.08 -0.35
CA CYS A 161 -20.39 12.42 0.10
C CYS A 161 -19.59 13.22 -0.92
N ILE A 162 -19.52 12.76 -2.19
CA ILE A 162 -18.81 13.38 -3.32
C ILE A 162 -17.30 13.66 -3.09
N GLY A 163 -16.72 13.15 -2.01
CA GLY A 163 -15.29 13.25 -1.71
C GLY A 163 -14.44 12.33 -2.58
N ASN A 164 -13.12 12.58 -2.60
CA ASN A 164 -12.20 11.75 -3.38
C ASN A 164 -12.08 10.34 -2.78
N VAL A 165 -11.96 9.34 -3.64
CA VAL A 165 -11.74 7.93 -3.27
C VAL A 165 -10.37 7.49 -3.78
N LYS A 166 -9.59 6.86 -2.90
CA LYS A 166 -8.29 6.28 -3.23
C LYS A 166 -8.20 4.82 -2.78
N PRO A 167 -7.27 4.03 -3.35
CA PRO A 167 -6.90 2.76 -2.77
C PRO A 167 -6.52 2.91 -1.30
N ASP A 168 -6.66 1.85 -0.52
CA ASP A 168 -6.35 1.81 0.92
C ASP A 168 -4.84 1.75 1.18
N ILE A 169 -4.11 2.67 0.55
CA ILE A 169 -2.72 3.02 0.82
C ILE A 169 -2.68 4.20 1.79
N VAL A 170 -1.75 4.17 2.72
CA VAL A 170 -1.61 5.20 3.76
C VAL A 170 -0.82 6.37 3.19
N PHE A 171 -1.46 7.54 3.15
CA PHE A 171 -0.81 8.80 2.80
C PHE A 171 -0.22 9.48 4.05
N PHE A 172 0.75 10.36 3.83
CA PHE A 172 1.20 11.28 4.86
C PHE A 172 0.01 12.11 5.37
N GLY A 173 -0.11 12.18 6.70
CA GLY A 173 -1.23 12.78 7.40
C GLY A 173 -2.36 11.81 7.76
N GLU A 174 -2.30 10.54 7.32
CA GLU A 174 -3.21 9.49 7.75
C GLU A 174 -2.60 8.60 8.84
N ASP A 175 -3.48 8.00 9.65
CA ASP A 175 -3.09 6.99 10.64
C ASP A 175 -2.73 5.67 9.94
N LEU A 176 -1.76 4.95 10.50
CA LEU A 176 -1.48 3.58 10.06
C LEU A 176 -2.65 2.65 10.41
N PRO A 177 -2.80 1.51 9.72
CA PRO A 177 -3.89 0.58 9.98
C PRO A 177 -3.87 0.10 11.44
N ASP A 178 -5.04 0.02 12.06
CA ASP A 178 -5.25 -0.52 13.42
C ASP A 178 -4.48 -1.82 13.69
N ARG A 179 -4.41 -2.68 12.67
CA ARG A 179 -3.68 -3.95 12.68
C ARG A 179 -2.21 -3.77 13.04
N PHE A 180 -1.55 -2.72 12.53
CA PHE A 180 -0.17 -2.39 12.85
C PHE A 180 0.02 -2.20 14.35
N HIS A 181 -0.74 -1.30 14.97
CA HIS A 181 -0.61 -0.98 16.39
C HIS A 181 -0.94 -2.18 17.28
N LYS A 182 -2.02 -2.90 16.96
CA LYS A 182 -2.49 -4.06 17.73
C LYS A 182 -1.46 -5.20 17.72
N LEU A 183 -0.93 -5.53 16.55
CA LEU A 183 0.01 -6.64 16.41
C LEU A 183 1.41 -6.26 16.88
N LEU A 184 1.87 -5.03 16.62
CA LEU A 184 3.21 -4.61 17.04
C LEU A 184 3.39 -4.70 18.56
N LYS A 185 2.39 -4.24 19.32
CA LYS A 185 2.38 -4.36 20.78
C LYS A 185 2.47 -5.81 21.27
N LYS A 186 1.87 -6.74 20.54
CA LYS A 186 1.88 -8.17 20.85
C LYS A 186 3.19 -8.84 20.43
N ASP A 187 3.73 -8.50 19.27
CA ASP A 187 4.82 -9.23 18.63
C ASP A 187 6.19 -8.83 19.18
N ILE A 188 6.42 -7.55 19.48
CA ILE A 188 7.73 -7.03 19.94
C ILE A 188 8.29 -7.82 21.14
N PRO A 189 7.51 -8.10 22.21
CA PRO A 189 8.04 -8.86 23.36
C PRO A 189 8.36 -10.33 23.07
N GLN A 190 7.79 -10.89 21.99
CA GLN A 190 7.93 -12.30 21.66
C GLN A 190 9.08 -12.55 20.67
N ALA A 191 9.50 -11.53 19.92
CA ALA A 191 10.52 -11.65 18.89
C ALA A 191 11.86 -12.14 19.46
N ASP A 192 12.45 -13.15 18.82
CA ASP A 192 13.80 -13.62 19.13
C ASP A 192 14.83 -13.27 18.05
N LEU A 193 14.38 -12.75 16.91
CA LEU A 193 15.22 -12.16 15.86
C LEU A 193 14.41 -11.12 15.08
N LEU A 194 15.04 -10.01 14.71
CA LEU A 194 14.50 -9.05 13.74
C LEU A 194 15.36 -9.04 12.48
N LEU A 195 14.73 -9.28 11.32
CA LEU A 195 15.34 -9.04 10.01
C LEU A 195 14.84 -7.69 9.50
N VAL A 196 15.75 -6.78 9.20
CA VAL A 196 15.48 -5.49 8.55
C VAL A 196 16.00 -5.59 7.12
N MET A 197 15.12 -5.49 6.13
CA MET A 197 15.44 -5.84 4.74
C MET A 197 15.03 -4.73 3.77
N GLY A 198 15.97 -4.21 2.98
CA GLY A 198 15.68 -3.33 1.85
C GLY A 198 14.90 -2.06 2.22
N THR A 199 15.27 -1.36 3.30
CA THR A 199 14.58 -0.12 3.73
C THR A 199 15.57 0.97 4.10
N SER A 200 15.18 2.23 3.90
CA SER A 200 15.93 3.40 4.37
C SER A 200 15.67 3.78 5.83
N LEU A 201 14.63 3.19 6.45
CA LEU A 201 14.15 3.54 7.80
C LEU A 201 13.87 5.04 8.02
N GLN A 202 13.41 5.75 7.00
CA GLN A 202 13.15 7.19 7.10
C GLN A 202 11.72 7.57 7.51
N VAL A 203 10.76 6.63 7.43
CA VAL A 203 9.34 6.92 7.66
C VAL A 203 8.88 6.30 8.98
N ALA A 204 8.54 7.17 9.93
CA ALA A 204 7.93 6.80 11.20
C ALA A 204 6.43 6.49 11.00
N PRO A 205 5.80 5.67 11.88
CA PRO A 205 6.39 5.01 13.06
C PRO A 205 7.09 3.68 12.75
N VAL A 206 7.01 3.17 11.50
CA VAL A 206 7.58 1.87 11.12
C VAL A 206 9.10 1.84 11.31
N SER A 207 9.80 2.94 11.01
CA SER A 207 11.24 3.07 11.19
C SER A 207 11.73 2.89 12.63
N MET A 208 10.84 2.99 13.62
CA MET A 208 11.19 2.89 15.04
C MET A 208 11.22 1.44 15.55
N ILE A 209 10.64 0.49 14.80
CA ILE A 209 10.56 -0.93 15.20
C ILE A 209 11.92 -1.53 15.59
N PRO A 210 13.04 -1.27 14.88
CA PRO A 210 14.34 -1.78 15.27
C PRO A 210 14.78 -1.38 16.68
N ASP A 211 14.34 -0.23 17.18
CA ASP A 211 14.72 0.25 18.53
C ASP A 211 13.78 -0.25 19.62
N MET A 212 12.64 -0.85 19.24
CA MET A 212 11.68 -1.45 20.17
C MET A 212 12.05 -2.88 20.59
N VAL A 213 12.76 -3.62 19.72
CA VAL A 213 13.12 -5.02 19.99
C VAL A 213 14.35 -5.16 20.88
N ARG A 214 14.32 -6.16 21.76
CA ARG A 214 15.45 -6.53 22.64
C ARG A 214 16.35 -7.62 22.05
N CYS A 215 15.85 -8.39 21.09
CA CYS A 215 16.60 -9.45 20.41
C CYS A 215 17.66 -8.90 19.44
N ASN A 216 18.50 -9.78 18.91
CA ASN A 216 19.47 -9.46 17.86
C ASN A 216 18.75 -9.00 16.59
N ARG A 217 19.39 -8.10 15.85
CA ARG A 217 18.88 -7.56 14.58
C ARG A 217 19.85 -7.90 13.46
N VAL A 218 19.31 -8.22 12.29
CA VAL A 218 20.09 -8.36 11.07
C VAL A 218 19.60 -7.35 10.06
N LEU A 219 20.51 -6.53 9.54
CA LEU A 219 20.24 -5.60 8.46
C LEU A 219 20.73 -6.19 7.13
N PHE A 220 19.80 -6.53 6.24
CA PHE A 220 20.06 -6.83 4.83
C PHE A 220 19.78 -5.57 4.02
N ASN A 221 20.82 -4.85 3.64
CA ASN A 221 20.65 -3.62 2.89
C ASN A 221 21.95 -3.19 2.20
N ARG A 222 21.86 -2.40 1.13
CA ARG A 222 23.05 -1.80 0.50
C ARG A 222 23.79 -0.87 1.45
N ASP A 223 23.03 -0.03 2.15
CA ASP A 223 23.55 0.98 3.05
C ASP A 223 23.24 0.67 4.52
N LYS A 224 24.13 1.12 5.40
CA LYS A 224 23.93 1.05 6.85
C LYS A 224 22.99 2.15 7.32
N VAL A 225 21.71 1.82 7.44
CA VAL A 225 20.60 2.76 7.74
C VAL A 225 20.20 2.81 9.22
N MET A 226 20.84 2.01 10.08
CA MET A 226 20.59 1.98 11.52
C MET A 226 21.89 1.78 12.30
N LYS A 227 21.88 2.21 13.56
CA LYS A 227 22.98 1.93 14.49
C LYS A 227 23.04 0.44 14.78
N ILE A 228 24.20 -0.18 14.56
CA ILE A 228 24.46 -1.59 14.85
C ILE A 228 24.88 -1.72 16.32
N ARG A 229 24.13 -2.49 17.12
CA ARG A 229 24.44 -2.80 18.52
C ARG A 229 25.39 -4.00 18.58
N SER A 230 25.90 -4.31 19.77
CA SER A 230 26.58 -5.57 20.01
C SER A 230 25.63 -6.74 19.72
N GLY A 231 26.06 -7.70 18.91
CA GLY A 231 25.24 -8.85 18.48
C GLY A 231 24.32 -8.61 17.28
N ASP A 232 24.23 -7.37 16.77
CA ASP A 232 23.55 -7.11 15.50
C ASP A 232 24.48 -7.42 14.32
N ILE A 233 23.92 -7.92 13.22
CA ILE A 233 24.65 -8.27 12.00
C ILE A 233 24.26 -7.29 10.89
N PHE A 234 25.25 -6.77 10.15
CA PHE A 234 25.00 -6.04 8.91
C PHE A 234 25.49 -6.88 7.72
N VAL A 235 24.58 -7.13 6.80
CA VAL A 235 24.82 -7.85 5.54
C VAL A 235 24.66 -6.84 4.40
N PRO A 236 25.78 -6.28 3.89
CA PRO A 236 25.73 -5.31 2.81
C PRO A 236 25.34 -5.96 1.48
N GLY A 237 24.71 -5.19 0.61
CA GLY A 237 24.47 -5.57 -0.79
C GLY A 237 23.01 -5.81 -1.13
N ASP A 238 22.80 -6.53 -2.23
CA ASP A 238 21.46 -6.82 -2.76
C ASP A 238 20.72 -7.85 -1.90
N CYS A 239 19.42 -7.66 -1.68
CA CYS A 239 18.65 -8.56 -0.81
C CYS A 239 18.52 -9.96 -1.41
N ASP A 240 18.31 -10.08 -2.72
CA ASP A 240 18.09 -11.37 -3.38
C ASP A 240 19.34 -12.24 -3.31
N SER A 241 20.50 -11.70 -3.68
CA SER A 241 21.78 -12.43 -3.58
C SER A 241 22.09 -12.86 -2.14
N ASN A 242 21.80 -12.01 -1.16
CA ASN A 242 22.05 -12.30 0.24
C ASN A 242 21.13 -13.40 0.80
N VAL A 243 19.85 -13.42 0.41
CA VAL A 243 18.94 -14.50 0.85
C VAL A 243 19.22 -15.82 0.13
N GLU A 244 19.75 -15.79 -1.09
CA GLU A 244 20.22 -16.98 -1.80
C GLU A 244 21.43 -17.60 -1.10
N GLU A 245 22.42 -16.78 -0.72
CA GLU A 245 23.58 -17.23 0.06
C GLU A 245 23.14 -17.82 1.40
N LEU A 246 22.27 -17.12 2.14
CA LEU A 246 21.73 -17.62 3.40
C LEU A 246 20.96 -18.93 3.22
N SER A 247 20.12 -19.02 2.18
CA SER A 247 19.36 -20.23 1.90
C SER A 247 20.25 -21.41 1.55
N SER A 248 21.35 -21.18 0.82
CA SER A 248 22.38 -22.18 0.54
C SER A 248 23.02 -22.70 1.84
N LEU A 249 23.43 -21.81 2.74
CA LEU A 249 23.99 -22.19 4.06
C LEU A 249 22.99 -22.96 4.93
N LEU A 250 21.69 -22.66 4.80
CA LEU A 250 20.61 -23.33 5.51
C LEU A 250 20.16 -24.64 4.84
N GLY A 251 20.64 -24.94 3.63
CA GLY A 251 20.15 -26.06 2.81
C GLY A 251 18.68 -25.90 2.40
N TRP A 252 18.22 -24.67 2.18
CA TRP A 252 16.84 -24.36 1.81
C TRP A 252 16.72 -24.11 0.31
N THR A 253 15.66 -24.65 -0.28
CA THR A 253 15.27 -24.37 -1.67
C THR A 253 14.22 -23.27 -1.68
N LEU A 254 14.50 -22.19 -2.41
CA LEU A 254 13.55 -21.10 -2.67
C LEU A 254 12.84 -21.39 -4.00
N LEU A 255 11.60 -21.87 -3.93
CA LEU A 255 10.80 -22.11 -5.14
C LEU A 255 10.13 -20.81 -5.58
N GLN A 256 10.42 -20.36 -6.80
CA GLN A 256 9.65 -19.29 -7.44
C GLN A 256 8.29 -19.87 -7.86
N THR A 257 7.21 -19.33 -7.31
CA THR A 257 5.86 -19.71 -7.73
C THR A 257 5.65 -19.21 -9.17
N GLY A 258 5.56 -20.11 -10.15
CA GLY A 258 5.23 -19.77 -11.54
C GLY A 258 6.32 -20.00 -12.61
N THR A 259 7.34 -20.82 -12.34
CA THR A 259 8.06 -21.51 -13.43
C THR A 259 7.39 -22.87 -13.65
N GLU A 260 6.62 -23.00 -14.73
CA GLU A 260 6.12 -24.29 -15.20
C GLU A 260 7.32 -25.22 -15.46
N THR A 261 7.53 -26.17 -14.57
CA THR A 261 8.29 -27.38 -14.84
C THR A 261 7.52 -28.58 -14.30
N GLU A 262 6.36 -28.85 -14.88
CA GLU A 262 5.79 -30.20 -14.89
C GLU A 262 5.93 -30.79 -16.29
N VAL A 263 7.10 -31.40 -16.54
CA VAL A 263 7.17 -32.47 -17.55
C VAL A 263 6.67 -33.74 -16.87
N SER A 264 5.38 -34.02 -17.04
CA SER A 264 4.81 -35.34 -16.85
C SER A 264 3.63 -35.50 -17.81
N SER A 265 3.94 -36.11 -18.95
CA SER A 265 3.01 -36.54 -19.99
C SER A 265 1.84 -37.35 -19.42
N HIS A 266 0.64 -36.79 -19.35
CA HIS A 266 -0.62 -37.55 -19.40
C HIS A 266 -1.59 -36.76 -20.29
N ASN A 267 -1.93 -37.37 -21.44
CA ASN A 267 -3.03 -36.96 -22.30
C ASN A 267 -4.33 -37.02 -21.50
N ASP A 268 -5.04 -35.90 -21.37
CA ASP A 268 -6.49 -35.92 -21.21
C ASP A 268 -7.12 -34.67 -21.83
N LYS A 269 -8.24 -34.90 -22.50
CA LYS A 269 -8.91 -34.01 -23.43
C LYS A 269 -9.59 -32.86 -22.68
N GLU A 270 -9.21 -31.62 -22.96
CA GLU A 270 -10.03 -30.47 -22.59
C GLU A 270 -11.29 -30.41 -23.47
N LYS A 271 -12.44 -30.38 -22.80
CA LYS A 271 -13.74 -30.06 -23.38
C LYS A 271 -13.86 -28.54 -23.41
N GLU A 272 -13.98 -27.95 -24.58
CA GLU A 272 -14.48 -26.58 -24.75
C GLU A 272 -15.91 -26.50 -24.21
N LEU A 273 -16.13 -25.60 -23.26
CA LEU A 273 -17.47 -25.19 -22.80
C LEU A 273 -17.99 -24.12 -23.78
N ASN A 274 -19.24 -24.25 -24.23
CA ASN A 274 -19.83 -23.36 -25.23
C ASN A 274 -20.32 -22.03 -24.59
N GLU A 275 -20.43 -20.98 -25.39
CA GLU A 275 -20.95 -19.65 -24.99
C GLU A 275 -22.44 -19.68 -24.56
N GLU A 276 -23.16 -20.77 -24.85
CA GLU A 276 -24.57 -20.95 -24.57
C GLU A 276 -24.83 -21.39 -23.11
N GLU A 277 -23.87 -22.06 -22.46
CA GLU A 277 -23.93 -22.45 -21.04
C GLU A 277 -23.60 -21.27 -20.11
N LEU A 278 -22.79 -20.30 -20.56
CA LEU A 278 -22.45 -19.10 -19.78
C LEU A 278 -23.61 -18.08 -19.75
N SER A 279 -24.40 -17.98 -20.81
CA SER A 279 -25.56 -17.06 -20.87
C SER A 279 -26.72 -17.51 -19.96
N ASN A 280 -26.82 -18.82 -19.68
CA ASN A 280 -27.85 -19.40 -18.82
C ASN A 280 -27.55 -19.25 -17.31
N LEU A 281 -26.34 -18.86 -16.91
CA LEU A 281 -25.99 -18.64 -15.50
C LEU A 281 -26.22 -17.19 -15.03
N LEU A 282 -26.38 -16.23 -15.95
CA LEU A 282 -26.55 -14.80 -15.65
C LEU A 282 -27.94 -14.30 -16.07
N GLY A 283 -28.98 -14.99 -15.59
CA GLY A 283 -30.38 -14.62 -15.81
C GLY A 283 -30.87 -13.50 -14.90
N SER A 284 -31.15 -12.35 -15.52
CA SER A 284 -32.10 -11.29 -15.17
C SER A 284 -31.78 -10.30 -14.04
N CYS A 285 -31.30 -9.12 -14.43
CA CYS A 285 -31.66 -7.85 -13.79
C CYS A 285 -31.92 -6.84 -14.92
N GLU A 286 -33.12 -6.90 -15.52
CA GLU A 286 -33.60 -5.88 -16.45
C GLU A 286 -34.17 -4.72 -15.64
N ILE A 287 -33.66 -3.52 -15.91
CA ILE A 287 -34.19 -2.25 -15.41
C ILE A 287 -35.30 -1.85 -16.38
N ASN A 288 -36.55 -1.80 -15.90
CA ASN A 288 -37.67 -1.21 -16.63
C ASN A 288 -37.61 0.31 -16.51
N ASP A 289 -37.36 0.97 -17.65
CA ASP A 289 -37.71 2.37 -17.87
C ASP A 289 -39.21 2.46 -18.16
N GLU A 290 -40.00 2.98 -17.21
CA GLU A 290 -41.35 3.47 -17.49
C GLU A 290 -41.35 4.99 -17.62
N GLN A 291 -41.58 5.43 -18.85
CA GLN A 291 -41.99 6.78 -19.23
C GLN A 291 -43.32 7.15 -18.56
N THR A 292 -43.41 8.37 -18.03
CA THR A 292 -44.70 9.08 -17.95
C THR A 292 -44.56 10.48 -18.55
N ASN A 293 -45.14 10.65 -19.73
CA ASN A 293 -45.59 11.93 -20.25
C ASN A 293 -46.89 12.31 -19.53
N HIS A 294 -47.02 13.55 -19.04
CA HIS A 294 -48.27 14.31 -19.16
C HIS A 294 -48.11 15.80 -18.84
N THR A 295 -48.16 16.60 -19.91
CA THR A 295 -48.93 17.85 -20.12
C THR A 295 -48.82 19.04 -19.14
N ASP A 296 -48.37 20.15 -19.72
CA ASP A 296 -48.58 21.54 -19.32
C ASP A 296 -50.04 21.87 -19.05
N LYS A 297 -50.29 22.63 -17.96
CA LYS A 297 -51.34 23.64 -17.86
C LYS A 297 -50.89 24.76 -16.91
N GLU A 298 -50.95 25.97 -17.44
CA GLU A 298 -50.88 27.26 -16.76
C GLU A 298 -52.00 27.39 -15.71
N ASP A 299 -51.72 28.08 -14.61
CA ASP A 299 -52.64 29.05 -14.02
C ASP A 299 -51.82 30.08 -13.22
N ASN A 300 -52.08 31.35 -13.55
CA ASN A 300 -51.62 32.53 -12.84
C ASN A 300 -52.24 32.56 -11.44
N ASP A 301 -51.54 33.17 -10.48
CA ASP A 301 -52.15 34.23 -9.66
C ASP A 301 -51.03 35.12 -9.10
N GLU A 302 -51.23 36.41 -9.35
CA GLU A 302 -50.51 37.56 -8.82
C GLU A 302 -50.82 37.70 -7.33
N ASP A 303 -49.87 38.19 -6.54
CA ASP A 303 -50.12 39.25 -5.57
C ASP A 303 -48.79 39.88 -5.15
N GLU A 304 -48.77 41.20 -5.37
CA GLU A 304 -47.72 42.17 -5.09
C GLU A 304 -47.70 42.57 -3.59
N ASP A 305 -46.81 43.51 -3.29
CA ASP A 305 -46.67 44.38 -2.11
C ASP A 305 -45.37 44.10 -1.33
N GLU A 306 -44.29 44.86 -1.63
CA GLU A 306 -44.01 46.24 -1.15
C GLU A 306 -43.70 46.23 0.36
N ASP A 307 -42.71 46.92 0.91
CA ASP A 307 -41.56 47.70 0.45
C ASP A 307 -40.83 48.13 1.74
N ASP A 308 -39.66 48.73 1.57
CA ASP A 308 -39.05 49.72 2.45
C ASP A 308 -38.47 49.31 3.81
N ASP A 309 -37.42 49.96 4.31
CA ASP A 309 -36.24 50.60 3.75
C ASP A 309 -35.40 51.03 4.98
N ASP A 310 -34.15 51.33 4.71
CA ASP A 310 -33.39 52.42 5.34
C ASP A 310 -32.54 52.27 6.64
N GLU A 311 -31.26 52.60 6.36
CA GLU A 311 -30.39 53.59 7.01
C GLU A 311 -29.52 53.21 8.23
N GLN A 312 -28.27 52.87 7.89
CA GLN A 312 -27.05 53.67 8.14
C GLN A 312 -27.02 54.66 9.33
N ALA A 313 -26.03 54.50 10.23
CA ALA A 313 -24.78 55.28 10.20
C ALA A 313 -24.12 55.52 11.59
N SER A 314 -22.80 55.30 11.60
CA SER A 314 -21.75 56.09 12.27
C SER A 314 -21.49 55.91 13.79
N LYS A 315 -20.27 55.50 14.16
CA LYS A 315 -19.13 56.39 14.51
C LYS A 315 -17.95 55.59 15.10
N ASP A 316 -16.78 55.81 14.50
CA ASP A 316 -15.46 56.07 15.09
C ASP A 316 -15.15 55.57 16.51
N ASP A 317 -14.07 54.80 16.69
CA ASP A 317 -12.84 55.38 17.25
C ASP A 317 -11.60 54.47 17.14
N ASP A 318 -10.46 55.14 17.20
CA ASP A 318 -9.09 54.80 16.84
C ASP A 318 -8.29 53.98 17.89
N THR A 319 -7.20 53.33 17.44
CA THR A 319 -6.01 52.82 18.20
C THR A 319 -6.23 51.63 19.16
N ASN A 320 -5.33 50.64 19.34
CA ASN A 320 -3.89 50.73 19.51
C ASN A 320 -3.22 49.32 19.42
N GLU A 321 -1.98 49.32 18.95
CA GLU A 321 -1.04 48.20 18.90
C GLU A 321 -0.53 47.75 20.30
N CYS A 322 -0.19 46.45 20.38
CA CYS A 322 1.03 45.90 21.00
C CYS A 322 1.28 46.04 22.54
N ARG A 323 1.18 44.93 23.28
CA ARG A 323 2.29 44.26 24.04
C ARG A 323 1.82 43.29 25.16
N GLN A 324 2.53 42.16 25.23
CA GLN A 324 2.91 41.37 26.42
C GLN A 324 1.81 40.68 27.25
N GLN A 325 1.71 39.35 27.17
CA GLN A 325 2.40 38.36 28.03
C GLN A 325 2.21 36.95 27.48
#